data_AF-W6LCQ9-F1
#
_entry.id   AF-W6LCQ9-F1
#
_cell.length_a   1.000
_cell.length_b   1.000
_cell.length_c   1.000
_cell.angle_alpha   90.00
_cell.angle_beta   90.00
_cell.angle_gamma   90.00
#
_symmetry.space_group_name_H-M   'P 1'
#
loop_
_entity.id
_entity.type
_entity.pdbx_description
1 polymer ?
#
loop_
_entity_poly.entity_id
_entity_poly.type
_entity_poly.pdbx_seq_one_letter_code
_entity_poly.pdbx_strand_id
1 'polypeptide(L)'
;MILKGVHDKISTTTLSATHLRRILVSGKVQGVCYRKHTKKTATRLGITGWVRNQPDGSVEILGEGTVEQLNKLERWCQKGSPNAKVVKVVSLAVKSEGDVEKDASGRVPIESADSTVPKESNYRKNAPTRHFMEFNIVR
;
A
#
# COMPACT_ATOMS: atom_id res chain seq x y z
N MET A 1 -21.25 -24.54 -43.66
CA MET A 1 -20.13 -23.62 -43.35
C MET A 1 -20.54 -22.76 -42.16
N ILE A 2 -20.09 -23.10 -40.95
CA ILE A 2 -20.47 -22.36 -39.72
C ILE A 2 -19.42 -21.29 -39.46
N LEU A 3 -19.85 -20.03 -39.43
CA LEU A 3 -19.03 -18.86 -39.06
C LEU A 3 -18.63 -18.99 -37.58
N LYS A 4 -17.32 -19.17 -37.32
CA LYS A 4 -16.76 -19.19 -35.98
C LYS A 4 -16.44 -17.77 -35.53
N GLY A 5 -17.12 -17.35 -34.47
CA GLY A 5 -16.49 -16.68 -33.33
C GLY A 5 -15.98 -15.27 -33.57
N VAL A 6 -16.87 -14.29 -33.37
CA VAL A 6 -16.49 -13.01 -32.79
C VAL A 6 -16.05 -13.30 -31.35
N HIS A 7 -14.77 -13.63 -31.17
CA HIS A 7 -14.15 -13.49 -29.85
C HIS A 7 -13.73 -12.03 -29.76
N ASP A 8 -14.65 -11.22 -29.24
CA ASP A 8 -14.33 -9.90 -28.72
C ASP A 8 -13.22 -10.07 -27.68
N LYS A 9 -11.98 -9.84 -28.12
CA LYS A 9 -10.86 -9.59 -27.23
C LYS A 9 -11.16 -8.24 -26.60
N ILE A 10 -11.92 -8.23 -25.50
CA ILE A 10 -11.96 -7.11 -24.58
C ILE A 10 -10.55 -7.04 -23.97
N SER A 11 -9.65 -6.43 -24.73
CA SER A 11 -8.38 -5.95 -24.24
C SER A 11 -8.73 -4.76 -23.38
N THR A 12 -9.04 -5.02 -22.11
CA THR A 12 -9.26 -3.97 -21.12
C THR A 12 -7.93 -3.24 -20.97
N THR A 13 -7.71 -2.21 -21.79
CA THR A 13 -6.66 -1.23 -21.58
C THR A 13 -7.09 -0.41 -20.37
N THR A 14 -6.94 -0.99 -19.18
CA THR A 14 -7.06 -0.25 -17.93
C THR A 14 -5.86 0.69 -17.88
N LEU A 15 -6.10 1.97 -18.13
CA LEU A 15 -5.22 3.04 -17.67
C LEU A 15 -4.83 2.68 -16.23
N SER A 16 -3.55 2.37 -15.98
CA SER A 16 -3.15 1.65 -14.76
C SER A 16 -3.34 2.54 -13.53
N ALA A 17 -4.55 2.54 -12.98
CA ALA A 17 -4.86 3.22 -11.75
C ALA A 17 -3.93 2.68 -10.66
N THR A 18 -3.09 3.55 -10.11
CA THR A 18 -2.31 3.21 -8.94
C THR A 18 -3.24 3.17 -7.74
N HIS A 19 -3.07 2.15 -6.91
CA HIS A 19 -3.84 1.94 -5.70
C HIS A 19 -2.92 2.12 -4.52
N LEU A 20 -3.48 2.62 -3.41
CA LEU A 20 -2.79 2.63 -2.13
C LEU A 20 -3.22 1.40 -1.31
N ARG A 21 -2.23 0.74 -0.71
CA ARG A 21 -2.44 -0.39 0.21
C ARG A 21 -1.67 -0.16 1.50
N ARG A 22 -2.37 -0.29 2.62
CA ARG A 22 -1.77 -0.42 3.95
C ARG A 22 -1.73 -1.89 4.32
N ILE A 23 -0.55 -2.39 4.67
CA ILE A 23 -0.33 -3.79 5.07
C ILE A 23 0.27 -3.79 6.47
N LEU A 24 -0.39 -4.46 7.40
CA LEU A 24 0.07 -4.72 8.76
C LEU A 24 0.51 -6.17 8.88
N VAL A 25 1.73 -6.38 9.34
CA VAL A 25 2.33 -7.71 9.50
C VAL A 25 2.71 -7.90 10.96
N SER A 26 2.20 -8.96 11.59
CA SER A 26 2.49 -9.30 12.98
C SER A 26 3.14 -10.68 13.10
N GLY A 27 3.86 -10.90 14.20
CA GLY A 27 4.65 -12.10 14.47
C GLY A 27 6.09 -11.77 14.85
N LYS A 28 7.04 -12.69 14.60
CA LYS A 28 8.47 -12.43 14.75
C LYS A 28 8.99 -11.72 13.50
N VAL A 29 8.75 -10.41 13.42
CA VAL A 29 9.04 -9.58 12.22
C VAL A 29 10.03 -8.43 12.48
N GLN A 30 10.41 -8.19 13.75
CA GLN A 30 11.47 -7.25 14.12
C GLN A 30 12.79 -7.99 14.43
N GLY A 31 13.92 -7.31 14.28
CA GLY A 31 15.26 -7.92 14.46
C GLY A 31 15.67 -8.92 13.37
N VAL A 32 14.84 -9.15 12.35
CA VAL A 32 15.04 -10.18 11.32
C VAL A 32 15.30 -9.61 9.92
N CYS A 33 15.72 -8.35 9.83
CA CYS A 33 15.92 -7.62 8.56
C CYS A 33 14.66 -7.54 7.67
N TYR A 34 13.46 -7.68 8.25
CA TYR A 34 12.20 -7.68 7.50
C TYR A 34 12.07 -6.46 6.59
N ARG A 35 12.24 -5.25 7.15
CA ARG A 35 12.18 -3.97 6.42
C ARG A 35 13.12 -3.91 5.20
N LYS A 36 14.35 -4.42 5.33
CA LYS A 36 15.35 -4.44 4.24
C LYS A 36 14.89 -5.34 3.10
N HIS A 37 14.33 -6.52 3.42
CA HIS A 37 13.79 -7.42 2.40
C HIS A 37 12.50 -6.89 1.79
N THR A 38 11.62 -6.26 2.59
CA THR A 38 10.41 -5.59 2.09
C THR A 38 10.77 -4.53 1.06
N LYS A 39 11.73 -3.65 1.39
CA LYS A 39 12.22 -2.62 0.46
C LYS A 39 12.73 -3.25 -0.85
N LYS A 40 13.61 -4.26 -0.76
CA LYS A 40 14.14 -4.95 -1.94
C LYS A 40 13.03 -5.55 -2.81
N THR A 41 12.04 -6.20 -2.19
CA THR A 41 10.90 -6.79 -2.91
C THR A 41 10.04 -5.72 -3.56
N ALA A 42 9.70 -4.65 -2.83
CA ALA A 42 8.86 -3.58 -3.34
C ALA A 42 9.54 -2.83 -4.49
N THR A 43 10.83 -2.53 -4.39
CA THR A 43 11.63 -1.95 -5.49
C THR A 43 11.61 -2.85 -6.73
N ARG A 44 11.81 -4.16 -6.58
CA ARG A 44 11.75 -5.11 -7.70
C ARG A 44 10.36 -5.18 -8.34
N LEU A 45 9.31 -5.01 -7.55
CA LEU A 45 7.93 -5.00 -8.05
C LEU A 45 7.53 -3.65 -8.66
N GLY A 46 8.34 -2.60 -8.52
CA GLY A 46 8.02 -1.25 -8.99
C GLY A 46 6.97 -0.54 -8.13
N ILE A 47 6.88 -0.90 -6.85
CA ILE A 47 5.98 -0.30 -5.85
C ILE A 47 6.71 0.84 -5.17
N THR A 48 6.00 1.92 -4.85
CA THR A 48 6.54 3.03 -4.04
C THR A 48 5.87 3.10 -2.67
N GLY A 49 6.44 3.83 -1.72
CA GLY A 49 5.88 4.02 -0.37
C GLY A 49 6.90 3.84 0.73
N TRP A 50 6.51 3.29 1.88
CA TRP A 50 7.41 3.10 3.03
C TRP A 50 7.11 1.85 3.84
N VAL A 51 8.06 1.51 4.70
CA VAL A 51 7.93 0.43 5.69
C VAL A 51 8.52 0.88 7.03
N ARG A 52 7.77 0.65 8.13
CA ARG A 52 8.19 1.00 9.50
C ARG A 52 7.90 -0.11 10.49
N ASN A 53 8.68 -0.13 11.57
CA ASN A 53 8.40 -0.96 12.73
C ASN A 53 7.43 -0.21 13.64
N GLN A 54 6.45 -0.91 14.18
CA GLN A 54 5.50 -0.38 15.16
C GLN A 54 5.96 -0.74 16.59
N PRO A 55 5.56 0.06 17.60
CA PRO A 55 5.95 -0.17 19.00
C PRO A 55 5.37 -1.48 19.58
N ASP A 56 4.27 -1.98 19.01
CA ASP A 56 3.64 -3.25 19.38
C ASP A 56 4.40 -4.50 18.85
N GLY A 57 5.54 -4.31 18.18
CA GLY A 57 6.32 -5.39 17.59
C GLY A 57 5.92 -5.74 16.15
N SER A 58 4.88 -5.12 15.59
CA SER A 58 4.45 -5.34 14.21
C SER A 58 5.29 -4.53 13.20
N VAL A 59 5.09 -4.81 11.91
CA VAL A 59 5.62 -4.03 10.79
C VAL A 59 4.47 -3.51 9.96
N GLU A 60 4.51 -2.22 9.67
CA GLU A 60 3.53 -1.54 8.84
C GLU A 60 4.18 -1.11 7.51
N ILE A 61 3.44 -1.32 6.42
CA ILE A 61 3.86 -0.99 5.06
C ILE A 61 2.75 -0.18 4.42
N LEU A 62 3.10 0.96 3.82
CA LEU A 62 2.25 1.58 2.80
C LEU A 62 2.90 1.38 1.44
N GLY A 63 2.17 0.78 0.52
CA GLY A 63 2.58 0.59 -0.87
C GLY A 63 1.61 1.27 -1.83
N GLU A 64 2.16 1.96 -2.82
CA GLU A 64 1.46 2.47 -3.99
C GLU A 64 1.92 1.74 -5.25
N GLY A 65 0.97 1.21 -6.02
CA GLY A 65 1.24 0.52 -7.28
C GLY A 65 -0.03 -0.04 -7.90
N THR A 66 0.10 -0.82 -8.97
CA THR A 66 -1.04 -1.54 -9.55
C THR A 66 -1.52 -2.63 -8.59
N VAL A 67 -2.78 -3.05 -8.74
CA VAL A 67 -3.36 -4.14 -7.94
C VAL A 67 -2.49 -5.40 -7.99
N GLU A 68 -1.95 -5.75 -9.16
CA GLU A 68 -1.07 -6.90 -9.31
C GLU A 68 0.24 -6.77 -8.53
N GLN A 69 0.87 -5.60 -8.56
CA GLN A 69 2.09 -5.33 -7.82
C GLN A 69 1.84 -5.46 -6.31
N LEU A 70 0.77 -4.85 -5.82
CA LEU A 70 0.38 -4.87 -4.41
C LEU A 70 0.04 -6.29 -3.94
N ASN A 71 -0.67 -7.07 -4.74
CA ASN A 71 -0.98 -8.47 -4.43
C ASN A 71 0.29 -9.33 -4.35
N LYS A 72 1.28 -9.07 -5.22
CA LYS A 72 2.59 -9.74 -5.14
C LYS A 72 3.36 -9.37 -3.88
N LEU A 73 3.29 -8.11 -3.46
CA LEU A 73 3.90 -7.64 -2.21
C LEU A 73 3.23 -8.28 -0.98
N GLU A 74 1.90 -8.35 -0.97
CA GLU A 74 1.14 -9.00 0.11
C GLU A 74 1.48 -10.47 0.26
N ARG A 75 1.52 -11.22 -0.85
CA ARG A 75 1.96 -12.63 -0.85
C ARG A 75 3.38 -12.78 -0.31
N TRP A 76 4.27 -11.86 -0.66
CA TRP A 76 5.61 -11.85 -0.08
C TRP A 76 5.58 -11.58 1.43
N CYS A 77 4.70 -10.70 1.90
CA CYS A 77 4.54 -10.41 3.33
C CYS A 77 4.05 -11.62 4.14
N GLN A 78 3.31 -12.55 3.53
CA GLN A 78 2.92 -13.80 4.18
C GLN A 78 4.14 -14.72 4.42
N LYS A 79 5.13 -14.68 3.51
CA LYS A 79 6.38 -15.46 3.65
C LYS A 79 7.40 -14.77 4.56
N GLY A 80 7.56 -13.46 4.41
CA GLY A 80 8.53 -12.65 5.15
C GLY A 80 10.00 -12.88 4.77
N SER A 81 10.90 -12.29 5.56
CA SER A 81 12.36 -12.53 5.49
C SER A 81 12.73 -13.93 6.00
N PRO A 82 13.91 -14.49 5.65
CA PRO A 82 14.29 -15.87 5.99
C PRO A 82 14.13 -16.26 7.47
N ASN A 83 14.37 -15.33 8.39
CA ASN A 83 14.28 -15.55 9.83
C ASN A 83 12.96 -15.04 10.45
N ALA A 84 12.02 -14.55 9.64
CA ALA A 84 10.74 -14.07 10.12
C ALA A 84 9.76 -15.24 10.36
N LYS A 85 8.92 -15.09 11.38
CA LYS A 85 7.73 -15.94 11.55
C LYS A 85 6.51 -15.04 11.52
N VAL A 86 5.84 -14.99 10.37
CA VAL A 86 4.64 -14.19 10.17
C VAL A 86 3.45 -14.94 10.74
N VAL A 87 2.70 -14.30 11.63
CA VAL A 87 1.50 -14.87 12.25
C VAL A 87 0.26 -14.38 11.52
N LYS A 88 0.20 -13.09 11.21
CA LYS A 88 -0.96 -12.48 10.54
C LYS A 88 -0.54 -11.34 9.65
N VAL A 89 -1.14 -11.28 8.47
CA VAL A 89 -1.07 -10.18 7.51
C VAL A 89 -2.48 -9.61 7.34
N VAL A 90 -2.63 -8.30 7.49
CA VAL A 90 -3.89 -7.59 7.25
C VAL A 90 -3.62 -6.53 6.20
N SER A 91 -4.34 -6.58 5.08
CA SER A 91 -4.25 -5.61 4.00
C SER A 91 -5.54 -4.78 3.90
N LEU A 92 -5.39 -3.47 3.76
CA LEU A 92 -6.49 -2.52 3.61
C LEU A 92 -6.23 -1.65 2.39
N ALA A 93 -7.23 -1.52 1.52
CA ALA A 93 -7.21 -0.52 0.46
C ALA A 93 -7.39 0.86 1.10
N VAL A 94 -6.50 1.80 0.76
CA VAL A 94 -6.59 3.19 1.19
C VAL A 94 -7.16 3.98 0.02
N LYS A 95 -8.24 4.73 0.26
CA LYS A 95 -8.74 5.69 -0.74
C LYS A 95 -7.72 6.83 -0.81
N SER A 96 -7.29 7.20 -2.01
CA SER A 96 -6.64 8.50 -2.23
C SER A 96 -7.72 9.58 -2.16
N GLU A 97 -7.52 10.68 -1.41
CA GLU A 97 -8.38 11.88 -1.36
C GLU A 97 -8.44 12.65 -2.71
N GLY A 98 -8.27 11.96 -3.84
CA GLY A 98 -8.36 12.51 -5.20
C GLY A 98 -9.77 12.49 -5.82
N ASP A 99 -10.70 11.68 -5.29
CA ASP A 99 -12.06 11.56 -5.81
C ASP A 99 -13.07 12.32 -4.95
N VAL A 100 -12.80 13.60 -4.68
CA VAL A 100 -13.87 14.50 -4.21
C VAL A 100 -14.68 14.86 -5.44
N GLU A 101 -15.82 14.19 -5.62
CA GLU A 101 -16.88 14.67 -6.49
C GLU A 101 -17.28 16.06 -5.98
N LYS A 102 -16.79 17.09 -6.65
CA LYS A 102 -17.13 18.48 -6.31
C LYS A 102 -18.59 18.65 -6.65
N ASP A 103 -19.43 18.83 -5.64
CA ASP A 103 -20.76 19.37 -5.87
C ASP A 103 -20.61 20.78 -6.48
N ALA A 104 -21.60 21.20 -7.27
CA ALA A 104 -21.58 22.49 -7.98
C ALA A 104 -21.54 23.73 -7.04
N SER A 105 -21.48 23.54 -5.72
CA SER A 105 -21.49 24.60 -4.70
C SER A 105 -20.15 24.78 -3.96
N GLY A 106 -19.21 23.85 -4.10
CA GLY A 106 -17.84 24.01 -3.56
C GLY A 106 -17.74 24.03 -2.03
N ARG A 107 -18.71 23.48 -1.29
CA ARG A 107 -18.64 23.33 0.18
C ARG A 107 -18.67 21.87 0.60
N VAL A 108 -17.64 21.45 1.32
CA VAL A 108 -17.65 20.21 2.10
C VAL A 108 -18.56 20.35 3.34
N PRO A 109 -19.49 19.42 3.59
CA PRO A 109 -20.22 19.34 4.86
C PRO A 109 -19.28 18.96 6.01
N ILE A 110 -19.36 19.69 7.11
CA ILE A 110 -18.66 19.39 8.36
C ILE A 110 -19.44 18.36 9.19
N GLU A 111 -19.22 17.07 8.98
CA GLU A 111 -19.67 16.03 9.92
C GLU A 111 -18.48 15.47 10.73
N SER A 112 -18.35 16.05 11.93
CA SER A 112 -18.00 15.42 13.22
C SER A 112 -16.97 14.27 13.26
N ALA A 113 -15.76 14.63 13.68
CA ALA A 113 -14.90 13.98 14.69
C ALA A 113 -14.97 12.44 14.87
N ASP A 114 -14.04 11.72 14.24
CA ASP A 114 -13.35 10.58 14.86
C ASP A 114 -11.84 10.72 14.65
N SER A 115 -11.11 10.83 15.76
CA SER A 115 -9.74 11.33 15.87
C SER A 115 -8.63 10.30 15.57
N THR A 116 -8.90 9.23 14.82
CA THR A 116 -7.91 8.15 14.62
C THR A 116 -7.38 8.00 13.18
N VAL A 117 -7.74 8.90 12.26
CA VAL A 117 -7.25 8.88 10.86
C VAL A 117 -6.39 10.12 10.56
N PRO A 118 -5.09 9.98 10.23
CA PRO A 118 -4.25 11.11 9.87
C PRO A 118 -4.67 11.71 8.52
N LYS A 119 -5.00 13.00 8.52
CA LYS A 119 -5.41 13.81 7.36
C LYS A 119 -4.37 13.80 6.23
N GLU A 120 -4.80 13.65 4.98
CA GLU A 120 -3.95 13.39 3.80
C GLU A 120 -2.92 14.48 3.47
N SER A 121 -3.18 15.73 3.87
CA SER A 121 -2.23 16.85 3.69
C SER A 121 -0.92 16.68 4.47
N ASN A 122 -0.90 15.75 5.42
CA ASN A 122 0.26 15.38 6.22
C ASN A 122 1.07 14.22 5.65
N TYR A 123 0.62 13.45 4.65
CA TYR A 123 1.39 12.27 4.23
C TYR A 123 2.68 12.63 3.47
N ARG A 124 2.59 13.68 2.63
CA ARG A 124 3.73 14.24 1.90
C ARG A 124 4.60 15.16 2.75
N LYS A 125 4.05 15.72 3.85
CA LYS A 125 4.71 16.72 4.72
C LYS A 125 5.22 16.16 6.05
N ASN A 126 4.66 15.04 6.51
CA ASN A 126 5.02 14.33 7.74
C ASN A 126 5.61 12.95 7.44
N ALA A 127 6.36 12.80 6.34
CA ALA A 127 7.45 11.84 6.36
C ALA A 127 8.35 12.28 7.53
N PRO A 128 8.42 11.54 8.65
CA PRO A 128 9.03 12.03 9.88
C PRO A 128 10.45 12.51 9.60
N THR A 129 10.58 13.80 9.83
CA THR A 129 11.81 14.53 9.70
C THR A 129 12.70 14.09 10.87
N ARG A 130 13.83 13.47 10.50
CA ARG A 130 14.99 13.18 11.35
C ARG A 130 14.81 12.07 12.40
N HIS A 131 15.68 11.06 12.27
CA HIS A 131 16.21 10.18 13.31
C HIS A 131 15.60 8.78 13.53
N PHE A 132 14.50 8.42 12.88
CA PHE A 132 14.06 7.02 12.80
C PHE A 132 14.14 6.54 11.36
N MET A 133 14.95 5.51 11.09
CA MET A 133 15.14 4.95 9.75
C MET A 133 13.83 4.38 9.20
N GLU A 134 13.08 5.20 8.48
CA GLU A 134 12.02 4.79 7.57
C GLU A 134 12.64 4.38 6.24
N PHE A 135 12.43 3.13 5.84
CA PHE A 135 12.92 2.69 4.54
C PHE A 135 11.95 3.17 3.47
N ASN A 136 12.20 4.37 2.98
CA ASN A 136 11.57 4.88 1.77
C ASN A 136 11.82 3.90 0.62
N ILE A 137 10.72 3.46 0.01
CA ILE A 137 10.67 2.70 -1.23
C ILE A 137 10.46 3.77 -2.32
N VAL A 138 11.53 4.47 -2.65
CA VAL A 138 11.52 5.50 -3.70
C VAL A 138 12.32 4.96 -4.87
N ARG A 139 11.78 5.23 -6.07
CA ARG A 139 12.27 4.79 -7.38
C ARG A 139 13.69 5.24 -7.65
#